data_AF-A0A1H9B8R1-F1
#
_entry.id   AF-A0A1H9B8R1-F1
#
_cell.length_a   1.000
_cell.length_b   1.000
_cell.length_c   1.000
_cell.angle_alpha   90.00
_cell.angle_beta   90.00
_cell.angle_gamma   90.00
#
_symmetry.space_group_name_H-M   'P 1'
#
loop_
_entity.id
_entity.type
_entity.pdbx_description
1 polymer ?
#
loop_
_entity_poly.entity_id
_entity_poly.type
_entity_poly.pdbx_seq_one_letter_code
_entity_poly.pdbx_strand_id
1 'polypeptide(L)'
;MKSALINFFKKEDKTYIDQLKSYTIIDTIIAVALYVLIMIVYYYMGLINARTGEYYGEIVNISIIVITIILCLKDISRAGISSRNLIKSICISLVIGIIWLVSFSIIPNLKAGYSFLPLNIILDNAVYYFVIIAFTEEISFRGFIQPRLYPVLKKEWLVYLIGGLMFVSLHYPFQMAVRGMSFMEYLPFFLAGAPMQLVLHYVFTWLYRRYGNIFGATILHGCVDMTMGLFG
;
A
#
# COMPACT_ATOMS: atom_id res chain seq x y z
N MET A 1 16.89 22.28 3.64
CA MET A 1 16.09 21.17 3.07
C MET A 1 16.79 19.81 3.10
N LYS A 2 18.04 19.65 2.63
CA LYS A 2 18.78 18.36 2.70
C LYS A 2 18.80 17.74 4.11
N SER A 3 19.01 18.53 5.17
CA SER A 3 19.10 18.00 6.53
C SER A 3 17.78 17.52 7.14
N ALA A 4 16.63 18.06 6.71
CA ALA A 4 15.31 17.68 7.24
C ALA A 4 14.84 16.33 6.68
N LEU A 5 15.01 16.10 5.37
CA LEU A 5 14.81 14.79 4.73
C LEU A 5 15.76 13.75 5.32
N ILE A 6 17.05 14.08 5.47
CA ILE A 6 18.03 13.16 6.08
C ILE A 6 17.68 12.83 7.54
N ASN A 7 17.19 13.79 8.32
CA ASN A 7 16.80 13.54 9.72
C ASN A 7 15.45 12.81 9.85
N PHE A 8 14.51 12.98 8.90
CA PHE A 8 13.30 12.14 8.81
C PHE A 8 13.64 10.65 8.68
N PHE A 9 14.77 10.34 8.03
CA PHE A 9 15.30 8.98 7.86
C PHE A 9 16.21 8.47 8.99
N LYS A 10 16.58 9.25 10.02
CA LYS A 10 17.69 8.87 10.93
C LYS A 10 17.37 7.89 12.06
N LYS A 11 16.10 7.68 12.41
CA LYS A 11 15.72 6.77 13.51
C LYS A 11 14.99 5.57 12.93
N GLU A 12 15.78 4.76 12.24
CA GLU A 12 15.33 3.46 11.73
C GLU A 12 15.48 2.42 12.82
N ASP A 13 14.57 1.48 12.82
CA ASP A 13 14.73 0.27 13.59
C ASP A 13 15.99 -0.48 13.11
N LYS A 14 16.94 -0.76 14.00
CA LYS A 14 18.21 -1.42 13.63
C LYS A 14 17.96 -2.79 12.98
N THR A 15 16.93 -3.51 13.43
CA THR A 15 16.55 -4.80 12.86
C THR A 15 16.11 -4.65 11.41
N TYR A 16 15.46 -3.53 11.05
CA TYR A 16 15.10 -3.26 9.65
C TYR A 16 16.35 -3.11 8.76
N ILE A 17 17.37 -2.35 9.20
CA ILE A 17 18.62 -2.17 8.44
C ILE A 17 19.36 -3.52 8.29
N ASP A 18 19.46 -4.29 9.37
CA ASP A 18 20.12 -5.59 9.35
C ASP A 18 19.39 -6.58 8.44
N GLN A 19 18.05 -6.51 8.43
CA GLN A 19 17.21 -7.29 7.54
C GLN A 19 17.47 -6.96 6.06
N LEU A 20 17.58 -5.67 5.68
CA LEU A 20 17.86 -5.27 4.29
C LEU A 20 19.14 -5.92 3.76
N LYS A 21 20.18 -5.99 4.60
CA LYS A 21 21.49 -6.55 4.25
C LYS A 21 21.49 -8.08 4.17
N SER A 22 20.48 -8.74 4.75
CA SER A 22 20.37 -10.20 4.75
C SER A 22 19.81 -10.78 3.45
N TYR A 23 19.18 -9.96 2.61
CA TYR A 23 18.58 -10.42 1.36
C TYR A 23 19.61 -10.66 0.26
N THR A 24 19.26 -11.58 -0.64
CA THR A 24 20.07 -11.99 -1.79
C THR A 24 19.48 -11.51 -3.11
N ILE A 25 20.23 -11.61 -4.20
CA ILE A 25 19.72 -11.28 -5.55
C ILE A 25 18.51 -12.16 -5.92
N ILE A 26 18.48 -13.42 -5.47
CA ILE A 26 17.34 -14.32 -5.69
C ILE A 26 16.07 -13.76 -5.05
N ASP A 27 16.17 -13.18 -3.85
CA ASP A 27 15.03 -12.53 -3.20
C ASP A 27 14.50 -11.33 -4.03
N THR A 28 15.40 -10.58 -4.67
CA THR A 28 15.01 -9.49 -5.58
C THR A 28 14.25 -10.03 -6.80
N ILE A 29 14.73 -11.12 -7.41
CA ILE A 29 14.07 -11.72 -8.57
C ILE A 29 12.65 -12.19 -8.20
N ILE A 30 12.50 -12.86 -7.05
CA ILE A 30 11.19 -13.31 -6.56
C ILE A 30 10.27 -12.12 -6.26
N ALA A 31 10.78 -11.05 -5.64
CA ALA A 31 10.02 -9.83 -5.39
C ALA A 31 9.52 -9.16 -6.68
N VAL A 32 10.37 -9.05 -7.70
CA VAL A 32 9.99 -8.50 -9.00
C VAL A 32 8.99 -9.41 -9.71
N ALA A 33 9.16 -10.73 -9.62
CA ALA A 33 8.22 -11.70 -10.19
C ALA A 33 6.82 -11.59 -9.54
N LEU A 34 6.75 -11.47 -8.21
CA LEU A 34 5.49 -11.22 -7.49
C LEU A 34 4.85 -9.91 -7.96
N TYR A 35 5.62 -8.83 -8.05
CA TYR A 35 5.12 -7.55 -8.53
C TYR A 35 4.53 -7.65 -9.95
N VAL A 36 5.25 -8.28 -10.88
CA VAL A 36 4.76 -8.50 -12.25
C VAL A 36 3.50 -9.36 -12.28
N LEU A 37 3.44 -10.40 -11.45
CA LEU A 37 2.23 -11.22 -11.30
C LEU A 37 1.03 -10.37 -10.87
N ILE A 38 1.18 -9.51 -9.85
CA ILE A 38 0.09 -8.64 -9.39
C ILE A 38 -0.37 -7.71 -10.52
N MET A 39 0.55 -7.09 -11.26
CA MET A 39 0.23 -6.23 -12.40
C MET A 39 -0.59 -6.96 -13.46
N ILE A 40 -0.20 -8.19 -13.80
CA ILE A 40 -0.91 -9.03 -14.77
C ILE A 40 -2.30 -9.39 -14.27
N VAL A 41 -2.42 -9.84 -13.02
CA VAL A 41 -3.70 -10.24 -12.43
C VAL A 41 -4.66 -9.05 -12.34
N TYR A 42 -4.18 -7.87 -11.95
CA TYR A 42 -4.99 -6.65 -11.90
C TYR A 42 -5.48 -6.21 -13.28
N TYR A 43 -4.63 -6.35 -14.31
CA TYR A 43 -5.03 -6.09 -15.69
C TYR A 43 -6.17 -7.03 -16.13
N TYR A 44 -6.02 -8.33 -15.94
CA TYR A 44 -7.06 -9.31 -16.30
C TYR A 44 -8.34 -9.14 -15.48
N MET A 45 -8.22 -8.83 -14.19
CA MET A 45 -9.37 -8.48 -13.35
C MET A 45 -10.14 -7.29 -13.92
N GLY A 46 -9.43 -6.26 -14.39
CA GLY A 46 -10.04 -5.11 -15.06
C GLY A 46 -10.70 -5.46 -16.39
N LEU A 47 -10.10 -6.35 -17.19
CA LEU A 47 -10.72 -6.83 -18.44
C LEU A 47 -12.00 -7.63 -18.19
N ILE A 48 -12.01 -8.50 -17.17
CA ILE A 48 -13.19 -9.26 -16.78
C ILE A 48 -14.29 -8.31 -16.33
N ASN A 49 -13.96 -7.32 -15.49
CA ASN A 49 -14.90 -6.31 -15.03
C ASN A 49 -15.49 -5.50 -16.19
N ALA A 50 -14.67 -5.04 -17.14
CA ALA A 50 -15.15 -4.33 -18.33
C ALA A 50 -16.13 -5.14 -19.19
N ARG A 51 -15.93 -6.46 -19.27
CA ARG A 51 -16.74 -7.35 -20.14
C ARG A 51 -18.01 -7.87 -19.49
N THR A 52 -17.97 -8.11 -18.18
CA THR A 52 -19.02 -8.84 -17.45
C THR A 52 -19.72 -7.99 -16.39
N GLY A 53 -19.11 -6.88 -15.98
CA GLY A 53 -19.51 -6.10 -14.81
C GLY A 53 -19.06 -6.70 -13.48
N GLU A 54 -18.55 -7.94 -13.46
CA GLU A 54 -18.14 -8.63 -12.23
C GLU A 54 -16.81 -8.10 -11.70
N TYR A 55 -16.71 -7.92 -10.39
CA TYR A 55 -15.50 -7.42 -9.73
C TYR A 55 -14.93 -8.47 -8.78
N TYR A 56 -13.76 -9.00 -9.13
CA TYR A 56 -13.09 -10.09 -8.40
C TYR A 56 -12.03 -9.60 -7.40
N GLY A 57 -12.11 -8.34 -6.96
CA GLY A 57 -11.10 -7.71 -6.11
C GLY A 57 -10.80 -8.46 -4.82
N GLU A 58 -11.82 -8.98 -4.13
CA GLU A 58 -11.64 -9.71 -2.87
C GLU A 58 -10.82 -10.98 -3.05
N ILE A 59 -11.22 -11.85 -3.98
CA ILE A 59 -10.55 -13.13 -4.23
C ILE A 59 -9.12 -12.90 -4.70
N VAL A 60 -8.91 -11.93 -5.59
CA VAL A 60 -7.57 -11.58 -6.10
C VAL A 60 -6.67 -11.12 -4.95
N ASN A 61 -7.13 -10.16 -4.14
CA ASN A 61 -6.32 -9.61 -3.05
C ASN A 61 -6.04 -10.64 -1.95
N ILE A 62 -7.03 -11.45 -1.56
CA ILE A 62 -6.83 -12.56 -0.61
C ILE A 62 -5.79 -13.55 -1.14
N SER A 63 -5.83 -13.87 -2.44
CA SER A 63 -4.83 -14.75 -3.07
C SER A 63 -3.42 -14.15 -3.00
N ILE A 64 -3.29 -12.84 -3.22
CA ILE A 64 -2.01 -12.12 -3.11
C ILE A 64 -1.50 -12.12 -1.67
N ILE A 65 -2.37 -11.91 -0.66
CA ILE A 65 -2.02 -12.04 0.76
C ILE A 65 -1.46 -13.43 1.02
N VAL A 66 -2.18 -14.48 0.63
CA VAL A 66 -1.79 -15.87 0.87
C VAL A 66 -0.43 -16.18 0.23
N ILE A 67 -0.24 -15.82 -1.04
CA ILE A 67 1.04 -16.00 -1.74
C ILE A 67 2.17 -15.27 -1.01
N THR A 68 1.94 -14.01 -0.60
CA THR A 68 2.96 -13.21 0.09
C THR A 68 3.32 -13.80 1.45
N ILE A 69 2.33 -14.29 2.20
CA ILE A 69 2.56 -14.99 3.47
C ILE A 69 3.37 -16.26 3.23
N ILE A 70 3.01 -17.08 2.23
CA ILE A 70 3.74 -18.30 1.87
C ILE A 70 5.22 -18.00 1.60
N LEU A 71 5.50 -16.95 0.83
CA LEU A 71 6.87 -16.50 0.53
C LEU A 71 7.62 -15.98 1.77
N CYS A 72 6.91 -15.67 2.85
CA CYS A 72 7.47 -15.20 4.13
C CYS A 72 7.48 -16.25 5.25
N LEU A 73 6.92 -17.46 5.05
CA LEU A 73 6.66 -18.41 6.15
C LEU A 73 7.89 -18.75 7.00
N LYS A 74 9.07 -18.81 6.38
CA LYS A 74 10.32 -19.11 7.10
C LYS A 74 10.65 -18.08 8.17
N ASP A 75 10.23 -16.83 8.00
CA ASP A 75 10.41 -15.76 8.98
C ASP A 75 9.38 -14.65 8.72
N ILE A 76 8.15 -14.83 9.23
CA ILE A 76 7.05 -13.89 9.03
C ILE A 76 7.33 -12.53 9.69
N SER A 77 8.25 -12.49 10.67
CA SER A 77 8.68 -11.24 11.31
C SER A 77 9.45 -10.34 10.34
N ARG A 78 10.08 -10.91 9.30
CA ARG A 78 10.67 -10.16 8.18
C ARG A 78 9.60 -9.52 7.29
N ALA A 79 8.40 -10.09 7.22
CA ALA A 79 7.28 -9.43 6.56
C ALA A 79 6.73 -8.24 7.36
N GLY A 80 7.31 -7.93 8.52
CA GLY A 80 6.79 -6.90 9.43
C GLY A 80 5.53 -7.32 10.19
N ILE A 81 5.15 -8.59 10.13
CA ILE A 81 4.15 -9.18 11.02
C ILE A 81 4.87 -9.40 12.36
N SER A 82 4.85 -8.36 13.19
CA SER A 82 5.56 -8.31 14.47
C SER A 82 4.84 -7.39 15.46
N SER A 83 4.96 -7.71 16.75
CA SER A 83 4.50 -6.85 17.84
C SER A 83 5.47 -5.69 18.18
N ARG A 84 6.60 -5.57 17.46
CA ARG A 84 7.58 -4.49 17.66
C ARG A 84 6.92 -3.13 17.55
N ASN A 85 7.02 -2.33 18.62
CA ASN A 85 6.43 -1.00 18.75
C ASN A 85 4.96 -0.89 18.27
N LEU A 86 4.20 -1.98 18.34
CA LEU A 86 2.87 -2.08 17.72
C LEU A 86 1.92 -0.99 18.21
N ILE A 87 1.77 -0.84 19.53
CA ILE A 87 0.86 0.15 20.13
C ILE A 87 1.22 1.57 19.67
N LYS A 88 2.52 1.93 19.70
CA LYS A 88 2.99 3.25 19.26
C LYS A 88 2.68 3.50 17.78
N SER A 89 2.87 2.47 16.95
CA SER A 89 2.57 2.51 15.51
C SER A 89 1.08 2.71 15.25
N ILE A 90 0.23 1.94 15.95
CA ILE A 90 -1.23 2.05 15.86
C ILE A 90 -1.70 3.43 16.30
N CYS A 91 -1.28 3.92 17.47
CA CYS A 91 -1.72 5.22 17.99
C CYS A 91 -1.40 6.37 17.03
N ILE A 92 -0.16 6.41 16.50
CA ILE A 92 0.25 7.48 15.58
C ILE A 92 -0.52 7.38 14.26
N SER A 93 -0.72 6.17 13.76
CA SER A 93 -1.44 5.93 12.52
C SER A 93 -2.92 6.30 12.64
N LEU A 94 -3.56 6.01 13.77
CA LEU A 94 -4.93 6.44 14.07
C LEU A 94 -5.05 7.95 14.18
N VAL A 95 -4.12 8.64 14.86
CA VAL A 95 -4.15 10.11 14.95
C VAL A 95 -4.06 10.74 13.57
N ILE A 96 -3.10 10.30 12.73
CA ILE A 96 -2.95 10.80 11.36
C ILE A 96 -4.16 10.43 10.51
N GLY A 97 -4.66 9.19 10.64
CA GLY A 97 -5.81 8.69 9.88
C GLY A 97 -7.11 9.42 10.21
N ILE A 98 -7.36 9.75 11.48
CA ILE A 98 -8.52 10.56 11.88
C ILE A 98 -8.40 11.97 11.30
N ILE A 99 -7.22 12.61 11.40
CA ILE A 99 -6.99 13.92 10.79
C ILE A 99 -7.26 13.87 9.29
N TRP A 100 -6.80 12.81 8.61
CA TRP A 100 -7.04 12.60 7.18
C TRP A 100 -8.53 12.46 6.87
N LEU A 101 -9.22 11.53 7.52
CA LEU A 101 -10.66 11.29 7.34
C LEU A 101 -11.49 12.54 7.58
N VAL A 102 -11.19 13.28 8.64
CA VAL A 102 -11.87 14.54 8.96
C VAL A 102 -11.66 15.58 7.86
N SER A 103 -10.42 15.74 7.40
CA SER A 103 -10.05 16.80 6.44
C SER A 103 -10.51 16.50 5.02
N PHE A 104 -10.43 15.24 4.58
CA PHE A 104 -10.64 14.84 3.19
C PHE A 104 -11.97 14.14 2.92
N SER A 105 -12.69 13.68 3.96
CA SER A 105 -13.99 13.03 3.78
C SER A 105 -15.09 13.69 4.62
N ILE A 106 -14.97 13.71 5.95
CA ILE A 106 -16.09 14.12 6.83
C ILE A 106 -16.46 15.60 6.64
N ILE A 107 -15.51 16.53 6.78
CA ILE A 107 -15.83 17.97 6.64
C ILE A 107 -16.31 18.31 5.22
N PRO A 108 -15.62 17.90 4.14
CA PRO A 108 -16.07 18.21 2.78
C PRO A 108 -17.46 17.65 2.45
N ASN A 109 -17.74 16.39 2.80
CA ASN A 109 -19.01 15.76 2.46
C ASN A 109 -20.19 16.34 3.27
N LEU A 110 -20.01 16.61 4.56
CA LEU A 110 -21.03 17.30 5.36
C LEU A 110 -21.30 18.71 4.83
N LYS A 111 -20.27 19.45 4.40
CA LYS A 111 -20.44 20.77 3.77
C LYS A 111 -21.17 20.69 2.42
N ALA A 112 -20.97 19.61 1.68
CA ALA A 112 -21.66 19.35 0.42
C ALA A 112 -23.09 18.79 0.60
N GLY A 113 -23.53 18.54 1.84
CA GLY A 113 -24.88 18.07 2.16
C GLY A 113 -25.09 16.57 2.03
N TYR A 114 -24.01 15.77 1.88
CA TYR A 114 -24.12 14.32 1.87
C TYR A 114 -24.37 13.76 3.27
N SER A 115 -24.97 12.56 3.30
CA SER A 115 -25.23 11.83 4.54
C SER A 115 -24.26 10.67 4.69
N PHE A 116 -24.03 10.25 5.94
CA PHE A 116 -23.30 9.02 6.18
C PHE A 116 -24.07 7.82 5.60
N LEU A 117 -23.32 6.87 5.05
CA LEU A 117 -23.88 5.58 4.69
C LEU A 117 -24.42 4.84 5.93
N PRO A 118 -25.37 3.91 5.75
CA PRO A 118 -25.79 2.99 6.81
C PRO A 118 -24.59 2.30 7.48
N LEU A 119 -24.67 2.12 8.80
CA LEU A 119 -23.55 1.57 9.60
C LEU A 119 -23.05 0.22 9.08
N ASN A 120 -23.94 -0.66 8.63
CA ASN A 120 -23.54 -1.95 8.06
C ASN A 120 -22.68 -1.78 6.81
N ILE A 121 -23.03 -0.86 5.91
CA ILE A 121 -22.25 -0.57 4.70
C ILE A 121 -20.89 0.05 5.07
N ILE A 122 -20.85 0.93 6.08
CA ILE A 122 -19.59 1.49 6.59
C ILE A 122 -18.70 0.38 7.16
N LEU A 123 -19.26 -0.57 7.91
CA LEU A 123 -18.50 -1.69 8.46
C LEU A 123 -17.98 -2.62 7.36
N ASP A 124 -18.80 -2.92 6.35
CA ASP A 124 -18.39 -3.72 5.18
C ASP A 124 -17.26 -3.03 4.41
N ASN A 125 -17.41 -1.72 4.14
CA ASN A 125 -16.38 -0.89 3.54
C ASN A 125 -15.10 -0.86 4.38
N ALA A 126 -15.22 -0.80 5.71
CA ALA A 126 -14.05 -0.82 6.60
C ALA A 126 -13.29 -2.15 6.50
N VAL A 127 -13.98 -3.29 6.49
CA VAL A 127 -13.33 -4.60 6.29
C VAL A 127 -12.64 -4.65 4.92
N TYR A 128 -13.34 -4.23 3.88
CA TYR A 128 -12.80 -4.20 2.53
C TYR A 128 -11.55 -3.32 2.43
N TYR A 129 -11.61 -2.06 2.86
CA TYR A 129 -10.48 -1.13 2.72
C TYR A 129 -9.30 -1.46 3.64
N PHE A 130 -9.54 -1.87 4.90
CA PHE A 130 -8.43 -2.14 5.83
C PHE A 130 -7.78 -3.51 5.58
N VAL A 131 -8.56 -4.53 5.24
CA VAL A 131 -8.08 -5.91 5.12
C VAL A 131 -7.83 -6.29 3.67
N ILE A 132 -8.81 -6.08 2.80
CA ILE A 132 -8.70 -6.53 1.41
C ILE A 132 -7.74 -5.64 0.62
N ILE A 133 -7.78 -4.32 0.82
CA ILE A 133 -6.90 -3.39 0.08
C ILE A 133 -5.63 -3.09 0.87
N ALA A 134 -5.73 -2.33 1.95
CA ALA A 134 -4.57 -1.79 2.66
C ALA A 134 -3.63 -2.90 3.15
N PHE A 135 -4.14 -3.95 3.81
CA PHE A 135 -3.26 -5.03 4.29
C PHE A 135 -2.58 -5.78 3.16
N THR A 136 -3.29 -6.08 2.06
CA THR A 136 -2.70 -6.72 0.86
C THR A 136 -1.54 -5.90 0.31
N GLU A 137 -1.74 -4.61 0.16
CA GLU A 137 -0.72 -3.73 -0.38
C GLU A 137 0.46 -3.55 0.59
N GLU A 138 0.20 -3.38 1.89
CA GLU A 138 1.25 -3.23 2.88
C GLU A 138 2.09 -4.50 3.07
N ILE A 139 1.47 -5.68 3.16
CA ILE A 139 2.22 -6.93 3.28
C ILE A 139 3.03 -7.21 2.01
N SER A 140 2.46 -6.95 0.83
CA SER A 140 3.12 -7.16 -0.46
C SER A 140 4.28 -6.19 -0.64
N PHE A 141 4.09 -4.88 -0.42
CA PHE A 141 5.13 -3.90 -0.67
C PHE A 141 6.10 -3.74 0.49
N ARG A 142 5.60 -3.46 1.71
CA ARG A 142 6.47 -3.15 2.86
C ARG A 142 7.02 -4.44 3.45
N GLY A 143 6.18 -5.48 3.54
CA GLY A 143 6.59 -6.78 4.05
C GLY A 143 7.47 -7.57 3.07
N PHE A 144 7.18 -7.49 1.77
CA PHE A 144 7.86 -8.35 0.78
C PHE A 144 8.75 -7.63 -0.22
N ILE A 145 8.15 -6.89 -1.16
CA ILE A 145 8.78 -6.43 -2.40
C ILE A 145 9.88 -5.40 -2.13
N GLN A 146 9.54 -4.30 -1.44
CA GLN A 146 10.44 -3.16 -1.31
C GLN A 146 11.76 -3.52 -0.58
N PRO A 147 11.76 -4.16 0.61
CA PRO A 147 13.02 -4.50 1.28
C PRO A 147 13.95 -5.38 0.42
N ARG A 148 13.36 -6.24 -0.42
CA ARG A 148 14.07 -7.18 -1.29
C ARG A 148 14.66 -6.54 -2.54
N LEU A 149 14.45 -5.24 -2.78
CA LEU A 149 15.16 -4.49 -3.83
C LEU A 149 16.60 -4.11 -3.43
N TYR A 150 16.90 -4.11 -2.12
CA TYR A 150 18.20 -3.69 -1.59
C TYR A 150 19.41 -4.44 -2.17
N PRO A 151 19.37 -5.78 -2.39
CA PRO A 151 20.52 -6.53 -2.90
C PRO A 151 21.03 -6.04 -4.26
N VAL A 152 20.16 -5.49 -5.10
CA VAL A 152 20.53 -4.91 -6.40
C VAL A 152 20.85 -3.41 -6.28
N LEU A 153 20.02 -2.66 -5.56
CA LEU A 153 20.15 -1.19 -5.53
C LEU A 153 21.25 -0.69 -4.59
N LYS A 154 21.59 -1.46 -3.54
CA LYS A 154 22.62 -1.21 -2.51
C LYS A 154 22.51 0.13 -1.75
N LYS A 155 21.54 0.97 -2.07
CA LYS A 155 21.28 2.26 -1.42
C LYS A 155 19.82 2.29 -0.96
N GLU A 156 19.61 2.56 0.32
CA GLU A 156 18.28 2.58 0.93
C GLU A 156 17.34 3.57 0.25
N TRP A 157 17.81 4.79 -0.04
CA TRP A 157 16.98 5.79 -0.71
C TRP A 157 16.54 5.36 -2.12
N LEU A 158 17.37 4.57 -2.83
CA LEU A 158 16.97 3.98 -4.12
C LEU A 158 15.90 2.92 -3.92
N VAL A 159 16.00 2.10 -2.87
CA VAL A 159 14.97 1.12 -2.53
C VAL A 159 13.62 1.79 -2.31
N TYR A 160 13.58 2.91 -1.59
CA TYR A 160 12.32 3.65 -1.36
C TYR A 160 11.81 4.33 -2.61
N LEU A 161 12.70 4.92 -3.42
CA LEU A 161 12.32 5.56 -4.66
C LEU A 161 11.73 4.54 -5.66
N ILE A 162 12.45 3.46 -5.92
CA ILE A 162 12.01 2.43 -6.87
C ILE A 162 10.79 1.68 -6.33
N GLY A 163 10.76 1.34 -5.04
CA GLY A 163 9.58 0.76 -4.38
C GLY A 163 8.35 1.65 -4.48
N GLY A 164 8.52 2.97 -4.34
CA GLY A 164 7.45 3.95 -4.53
C GLY A 164 6.95 4.03 -5.96
N LEU A 165 7.86 4.03 -6.95
CA LEU A 165 7.46 4.01 -8.37
C LEU A 165 6.71 2.72 -8.73
N MET A 166 7.16 1.57 -8.22
CA MET A 166 6.45 0.30 -8.39
C MET A 166 5.07 0.33 -7.71
N PHE A 167 4.97 0.88 -6.50
CA PHE A 167 3.70 1.00 -5.78
C PHE A 167 2.69 1.88 -6.52
N VAL A 168 3.12 3.06 -6.99
CA VAL A 168 2.25 3.96 -7.76
C VAL A 168 1.81 3.29 -9.06
N SER A 169 2.74 2.69 -9.82
CA SER A 169 2.40 2.01 -11.08
C SER A 169 1.51 0.77 -10.93
N LEU A 170 1.38 0.19 -9.74
CA LEU A 170 0.39 -0.86 -9.42
C LEU A 170 -1.06 -0.45 -9.74
N HIS A 171 -1.36 0.84 -9.62
CA HIS A 171 -2.71 1.39 -9.81
C HIS A 171 -3.08 1.54 -11.30
N TYR A 172 -2.13 1.28 -12.20
CA TYR A 172 -2.26 1.48 -13.62
C TYR A 172 -3.09 0.39 -14.33
N PRO A 173 -2.80 -0.92 -14.17
CA PRO A 173 -3.31 -1.93 -15.09
C PRO A 173 -4.82 -2.15 -15.00
N PHE A 174 -5.38 -2.17 -13.79
CA PHE A 174 -6.81 -2.36 -13.59
C PHE A 174 -7.61 -1.22 -14.23
N GLN A 175 -7.24 0.04 -13.94
CA GLN A 175 -7.96 1.22 -14.43
C GLN A 175 -7.85 1.37 -15.94
N MET A 176 -6.68 1.10 -16.52
CA MET A 176 -6.49 1.07 -17.96
C MET A 176 -7.41 0.03 -18.61
N ALA A 177 -7.44 -1.20 -18.08
CA ALA A 177 -8.26 -2.28 -18.59
C ALA A 177 -9.76 -2.01 -18.48
N VAL A 178 -10.23 -1.52 -17.32
CA VAL A 178 -11.65 -1.24 -17.08
C VAL A 178 -12.20 -0.16 -18.02
N ARG A 179 -11.35 0.81 -18.38
CA ARG A 179 -11.73 1.92 -19.27
C ARG A 179 -11.53 1.58 -20.75
N GLY A 180 -10.98 0.42 -21.08
CA GLY A 180 -10.61 0.06 -22.45
C GLY A 180 -9.60 1.02 -23.09
N MET A 181 -8.81 1.73 -22.28
CA MET A 181 -7.83 2.71 -22.76
C MET A 181 -6.49 2.02 -23.02
N SER A 182 -5.74 2.51 -24.01
CA SER A 182 -4.33 2.19 -24.16
C SER A 182 -3.49 2.87 -23.08
N PHE A 183 -2.21 2.48 -23.00
CA PHE A 183 -1.25 3.12 -22.08
C PHE A 183 -1.16 4.65 -22.30
N MET A 184 -0.99 5.11 -23.54
CA MET A 184 -0.81 6.55 -23.76
C MET A 184 -2.08 7.35 -23.45
N GLU A 185 -3.26 6.76 -23.64
CA GLU A 185 -4.54 7.42 -23.33
C GLU A 185 -4.79 7.52 -21.83
N TYR A 186 -4.41 6.51 -21.05
CA TYR A 186 -4.61 6.51 -19.60
C TYR A 186 -3.55 7.32 -18.84
N LEU A 187 -2.37 7.53 -19.42
CA LEU A 187 -1.23 8.18 -18.77
C LEU A 187 -1.56 9.54 -18.09
N PRO A 188 -2.33 10.48 -18.70
CA PRO A 188 -2.64 11.75 -18.05
C PRO A 188 -3.47 11.58 -16.76
N PHE A 189 -4.43 10.65 -16.75
CA PHE A 189 -5.25 10.36 -15.57
C PHE A 189 -4.42 9.75 -14.45
N PHE A 190 -3.52 8.83 -14.82
CA PHE A 190 -2.58 8.24 -13.88
C PHE A 190 -1.66 9.29 -13.25
N LEU A 191 -1.08 10.18 -14.06
CA LEU A 191 -0.16 11.22 -13.59
C LEU A 191 -0.84 12.25 -12.68
N ALA A 192 -2.15 12.47 -12.79
CA ALA A 192 -2.88 13.35 -11.89
C ALA A 192 -2.93 12.81 -10.44
N GLY A 193 -3.06 11.48 -10.27
CA GLY A 193 -3.10 10.84 -8.94
C GLY A 193 -1.73 10.42 -8.39
N ALA A 194 -0.77 10.16 -9.28
CA ALA A 194 0.55 9.63 -8.93
C ALA A 194 1.33 10.43 -7.86
N PRO A 195 1.35 11.78 -7.86
CA PRO A 195 2.08 12.54 -6.85
C PRO A 195 1.57 12.28 -5.42
N MET A 196 0.25 12.24 -5.22
CA MET A 196 -0.31 11.99 -3.90
C MET A 196 -0.04 10.55 -3.44
N GLN A 197 -0.21 9.58 -4.34
CA GLN A 197 0.10 8.17 -4.05
C GLN A 197 1.58 7.99 -3.68
N LEU A 198 2.50 8.70 -4.33
CA LEU A 198 3.92 8.63 -4.02
C LEU A 198 4.24 9.24 -2.64
N VAL A 199 3.60 10.36 -2.28
CA VAL A 199 3.74 10.96 -0.95
C VAL A 199 3.24 10.01 0.13
N LEU A 200 2.03 9.45 -0.04
CA LEU A 200 1.46 8.46 0.88
C LEU A 200 2.36 7.23 0.99
N HIS A 201 2.91 6.77 -0.13
CA HIS A 201 3.86 5.66 -0.13
C HIS A 201 5.04 5.91 0.81
N TYR A 202 5.64 7.11 0.76
CA TYR A 202 6.74 7.47 1.65
C TYR A 202 6.32 7.58 3.12
N VAL A 203 5.11 8.05 3.40
CA VAL A 203 4.56 8.08 4.77
C VAL A 203 4.41 6.66 5.33
N PHE A 204 3.86 5.73 4.55
CA PHE A 204 3.69 4.33 4.96
C PHE A 204 5.05 3.64 5.13
N THR A 205 5.99 3.88 4.21
CA THR A 205 7.37 3.38 4.33
C THR A 205 8.06 3.94 5.57
N TRP A 206 7.81 5.21 5.93
CA TRP A 206 8.31 5.79 7.18
C TRP A 206 7.73 5.10 8.41
N LEU A 207 6.41 4.89 8.47
CA LEU A 207 5.77 4.16 9.56
C LEU A 207 6.39 2.76 9.74
N TYR A 208 6.50 2.01 8.65
CA TYR A 208 7.08 0.67 8.67
C TYR A 208 8.51 0.67 9.22
N ARG A 209 9.38 1.55 8.72
CA ARG A 209 10.79 1.64 9.14
C ARG A 209 10.98 2.13 10.57
N ARG A 210 10.11 3.04 11.00
CA ARG A 210 10.15 3.67 12.32
C ARG A 210 9.72 2.69 13.42
N TYR A 211 8.75 1.83 13.12
CA TYR A 211 8.12 0.98 14.13
C TYR A 211 8.44 -0.52 13.96
N GLY A 212 8.92 -0.96 12.80
CA GLY A 212 9.34 -2.33 12.54
C GLY A 212 8.19 -3.32 12.40
N ASN A 213 6.99 -2.82 12.08
CA ASN A 213 5.78 -3.60 11.80
C ASN A 213 4.94 -2.93 10.69
N ILE A 214 4.15 -3.71 9.95
CA ILE A 214 3.29 -3.20 8.86
C ILE A 214 1.95 -2.62 9.33
N PHE A 215 1.50 -2.98 10.54
CA PHE A 215 0.14 -2.71 10.99
C PHE A 215 -0.20 -1.22 11.09
N GLY A 216 0.76 -0.38 11.52
CA GLY A 216 0.53 1.07 11.51
C GLY A 216 0.30 1.62 10.11
N ALA A 217 1.14 1.22 9.15
CA ALA A 217 0.96 1.58 7.75
C ALA A 217 -0.39 1.07 7.21
N THR A 218 -0.78 -0.16 7.56
CA THR A 218 -2.07 -0.75 7.16
C THR A 218 -3.25 0.06 7.68
N ILE A 219 -3.23 0.46 8.95
CA ILE A 219 -4.31 1.25 9.55
C ILE A 219 -4.40 2.62 8.89
N LEU A 220 -3.28 3.32 8.71
CA LEU A 220 -3.30 4.63 8.08
C LEU A 220 -3.77 4.53 6.61
N HIS A 221 -3.29 3.54 5.87
CA HIS A 221 -3.71 3.29 4.49
C HIS A 221 -5.21 3.00 4.41
N GLY A 222 -5.73 2.12 5.27
CA GLY A 222 -7.18 1.86 5.36
C GLY A 222 -7.99 3.13 5.66
N CYS A 223 -7.51 4.02 6.55
CA CYS A 223 -8.13 5.33 6.77
C CYS A 223 -8.14 6.21 5.52
N VAL A 224 -7.07 6.18 4.72
CA VAL A 224 -7.01 6.93 3.46
C VAL A 224 -8.05 6.39 2.48
N ASP A 225 -8.14 5.08 2.30
CA ASP A 225 -9.09 4.47 1.37
C ASP A 225 -10.54 4.62 1.82
N MET A 226 -10.77 4.57 3.13
CA MET A 226 -12.08 4.77 3.76
C MET A 226 -12.67 6.16 3.47
N THR A 227 -11.88 7.12 2.96
CA THR A 227 -12.42 8.40 2.48
C THR A 227 -13.50 8.23 1.41
N MET A 228 -13.44 7.15 0.63
CA MET A 228 -14.41 6.79 -0.41
C MET A 228 -15.59 5.96 0.11
N GLY A 229 -15.58 5.54 1.39
CA GLY A 229 -16.50 4.54 1.95
C GLY A 229 -17.43 5.02 3.07
N LEU A 230 -17.46 6.32 3.38
CA LEU A 230 -18.21 6.87 4.53
C LEU A 230 -19.53 7.54 4.17
N PHE A 231 -19.64 8.13 2.97
CA PHE A 231 -20.76 8.97 2.56
C PHE A 231 -21.39 8.44 1.26
N GLY A 232 -22.68 8.72 1.08
CA GLY A 232 -23.47 8.39 -0.11
C GLY A 232 -24.70 9.29 -0.25
#